data_AF-A0A223UAX5-F1
#
_entry.id   AF-A0A223UAX5-F1
#
_cell.length_a   1.000
_cell.length_b   1.000
_cell.length_c   1.000
_cell.angle_alpha   90.00
_cell.angle_beta   90.00
_cell.angle_gamma   90.00
#
_symmetry.space_group_name_H-M   'P 1'
#
loop_
_entity.id
_entity.type
_entity.pdbx_description
1 polymer ?
#
loop_
_entity_poly.entity_id
_entity_poly.type
_entity_poly.pdbx_seq_one_letter_code
_entity_poly.pdbx_strand_id
1 'polypeptide(L)' 'MKSNHQARHLLGLNYKLSRQKKVVLEGDEETTLNHIHATGRKRRGG' A
#
# COMPACT_ATOMS: atom_id res chain seq x y z
N MET A 1 1.07 6.36 20.19
CA MET A 1 0.04 6.38 19.12
C MET A 1 0.38 5.32 18.09
N LYS A 2 -0.59 4.54 17.61
CA LYS A 2 -0.33 3.60 16.51
C LYS A 2 -0.08 4.37 15.22
N SER A 3 0.83 3.88 14.38
CA SER A 3 1.01 4.46 13.05
C SER A 3 -0.26 4.25 12.23
N ASN A 4 -0.53 5.15 11.28
CA ASN A 4 -1.66 4.99 10.36
C ASN A 4 -1.62 3.62 9.65
N HIS A 5 -0.41 3.14 9.34
CA HIS A 5 -0.16 1.80 8.81
C HIS A 5 -0.70 0.67 9.72
N GLN A 6 -0.35 0.70 11.00
CA GLN A 6 -0.78 -0.33 11.96
C GLN A 6 -2.29 -0.29 12.21
N ALA A 7 -2.90 0.91 12.20
CA ALA A 7 -4.34 1.07 12.32
C ALA A 7 -5.08 0.49 11.10
N ARG A 8 -4.59 0.72 9.88
CA ARG A 8 -5.20 0.18 8.66
C ARG A 8 -5.18 -1.34 8.61
N HIS A 9 -4.06 -1.95 9.03
CA HIS A 9 -3.98 -3.41 9.13
C HIS A 9 -5.00 -3.97 10.13
N LEU A 10 -5.13 -3.36 11.32
CA LEU A 10 -6.09 -3.78 12.32
C LEU A 10 -7.55 -3.61 11.88
N LEU A 11 -7.83 -2.56 11.12
CA LEU A 11 -9.18 -2.22 10.66
C LEU A 11 -9.59 -2.93 9.36
N GLY A 12 -8.77 -3.86 8.84
CA GLY A 12 -9.07 -4.51 7.56
C GLY A 12 -9.17 -3.51 6.40
N LEU A 13 -8.34 -2.47 6.40
CA LEU A 13 -8.24 -1.48 5.33
C LEU A 13 -6.96 -1.69 4.53
N ASN A 14 -6.96 -1.32 3.25
CA ASN A 14 -5.79 -1.46 2.36
C ASN A 14 -4.50 -0.97 3.02
N TYR A 15 -3.51 -1.81 3.23
CA TYR A 15 -2.29 -1.45 3.97
C TYR A 15 -1.04 -1.74 3.15
N LYS A 16 0.06 -1.04 3.46
CA LYS A 16 1.36 -1.29 2.80
C LYS A 16 2.09 -2.41 3.53
N LEU A 17 2.69 -3.37 2.85
CA LEU A 17 3.62 -4.32 3.48
C LEU A 17 5.06 -3.80 3.42
N SER A 18 5.40 -3.09 2.34
CA SER A 18 6.71 -2.46 2.14
C SER A 18 6.57 -1.22 1.26
N ARG A 19 7.68 -0.60 0.88
CA ARG A 19 7.67 0.50 -0.10
C ARG A 19 7.12 0.08 -1.46
N GLN A 20 7.26 -1.19 -1.82
CA GLN A 20 6.87 -1.74 -3.12
C GLN A 20 5.63 -2.62 -3.04
N LYS A 21 5.25 -3.13 -1.87
CA LYS A 21 4.14 -4.07 -1.73
C LYS A 21 3.00 -3.47 -0.92
N LYS A 22 1.76 -3.59 -1.42
CA LYS A 22 0.54 -3.24 -0.66
C LYS A 22 -0.47 -4.39 -0.74
N VAL A 23 -1.31 -4.50 0.28
CA VAL A 23 -2.48 -5.36 0.28
C VAL A 23 -3.70 -4.49 0.01
N VAL A 24 -4.52 -4.93 -0.93
CA VAL A 24 -5.83 -4.37 -1.23
C VAL A 24 -6.87 -5.42 -0.86
N LEU A 25 -7.87 -5.00 -0.12
CA LEU A 25 -8.97 -5.81 0.34
C LEU A 25 -10.19 -5.39 -0.49
N GLU A 26 -10.66 -6.27 -1.38
CA GLU A 26 -11.86 -6.05 -2.19
C GLU A 26 -12.90 -7.10 -1.77
N GLY A 27 -13.89 -6.68 -0.98
CA GLY A 27 -14.81 -7.62 -0.34
C GLY A 27 -14.07 -8.55 0.63
N ASP A 28 -14.23 -9.86 0.42
CA ASP A 28 -13.58 -10.92 1.22
C ASP A 28 -12.23 -11.38 0.64
N GLU A 29 -11.78 -10.79 -0.47
CA GLU A 29 -10.54 -11.19 -1.14
C GLU A 29 -9.37 -10.26 -0.80
N GLU A 30 -8.27 -10.84 -0.34
CA GLU A 30 -7.00 -10.13 -0.16
C GLU A 30 -6.11 -10.25 -1.40
N THR A 31 -5.91 -9.13 -2.10
CA THR A 31 -4.99 -9.07 -3.23
C THR A 31 -3.71 -8.35 -2.84
N THR A 32 -2.56 -9.03 -2.96
CA THR A 32 -1.26 -8.38 -2.78
C THR A 32 -0.76 -7.80 -4.10
N LEU A 33 -0.63 -6.48 -4.14
CA LEU A 33 -0.09 -5.77 -5.30
C LEU A 33 1.41 -5.48 -5.10
N ASN A 34 2.20 -5.98 -6.05
CA ASN A 34 3.63 -5.71 -6.16
C ASN A 34 3.84 -4.55 -7.13
N HIS A 35 4.16 -3.37 -6.59
CA HIS A 35 4.56 -2.19 -7.35
C HIS A 35 6.05 -2.31 -7.74
N ILE A 36 6.41 -3.37 -8.47
CA ILE A 36 7.76 -3.57 -9.02
C ILE A 36 8.05 -2.49 -10.07
N HIS A 37 7.03 -2.09 -10.82
CA HIS A 37 7.06 -0.97 -11.75
C HIS A 37 6.37 0.23 -11.14
N ALA A 38 7.00 0.89 -10.17
CA ALA A 38 6.72 2.30 -9.97
C ALA A 38 7.16 3.01 -11.26
N THR A 39 6.24 3.16 -12.22
CA THR A 39 6.39 4.09 -13.34
C THR A 39 6.61 5.44 -12.69
N GLY A 40 7.90 5.80 -12.60
CA GLY A 40 8.36 6.84 -11.71
C GLY A 40 7.58 8.12 -11.96
N ARG A 41 7.03 8.71 -10.91
CA ARG A 41 6.64 10.11 -10.92
C ARG A 41 7.83 10.87 -11.46
N LYS A 42 7.78 11.31 -12.73
CA LYS A 42 8.76 12.22 -13.31
C LYS A 42 8.77 13.45 -12.41
N ARG A 43 9.76 13.50 -11.52
CA ARG A 43 10.06 14.72 -10.77
C ARG A 43 10.40 15.72 -11.86
N ARG A 44 9.51 16.67 -12.14
CA ARG A 44 9.87 17.84 -12.94
C ARG A 44 11.01 18.48 -12.15
N GLY A 45 12.23 18.36 -12.67
CA GLY A 45 13.39 19.08 -12.14
C GLY A 45 13.03 20.57 -12.13
N GLY A 46 13.41 21.24 -11.05
CA GLY A 46 13.36 22.70 -11.02
C GLY A 46 14.32 23.31 -12.03
#